data_AF-A0AAE0P7S6-F1
#
_entry.id   AF-A0AAE0P7S6-F1
#
_cell.length_a   1.000
_cell.length_b   1.000
_cell.length_c   1.000
_cell.angle_alpha   90.00
_cell.angle_beta   90.00
_cell.angle_gamma   90.00
#
_symmetry.space_group_name_H-M   'P 1'
#
loop_
_entity.id
_entity.type
_entity.pdbx_description
1 polymer ?
#
loop_
_entity_poly.entity_id
_entity_poly.type
_entity_poly.pdbx_seq_one_letter_code
_entity_poly.pdbx_strand_id
1 'polypeptide(L)'
;MSSSSPTRGEAASQEERPRLTEEEKKANHILSEQKRRQAIREGFDKLANTVPGLQGQGRSEGMVLQGTLKFIREQLERLEKNIMRMEEAGRGHEVSKAHREFMDQLAAMRKDDPPAQPKNASQTRASGSDGDVDADGE
;
A
#
# COMPACT_ATOMS: atom_id res chain seq x y z
N MET A 1 7.02 27.92 -46.39
CA MET A 1 6.74 26.67 -47.10
C MET A 1 5.45 26.09 -46.54
N SER A 2 4.38 26.12 -47.32
CA SER A 2 3.11 25.45 -47.01
C SER A 2 3.14 23.99 -47.48
N SER A 3 2.54 23.09 -46.71
CA SER A 3 1.92 21.81 -47.13
C SER A 3 1.48 21.07 -45.84
N SER A 4 0.19 21.10 -45.44
CA SER A 4 -0.97 20.35 -45.95
C SER A 4 -0.92 18.83 -45.67
N SER A 5 -1.71 18.38 -44.66
CA SER A 5 -2.71 17.26 -44.74
C SER A 5 -2.91 16.53 -43.39
N PRO A 6 -4.08 15.90 -43.10
CA PRO A 6 -5.42 16.14 -43.63
C PRO A 6 -6.50 16.35 -42.53
N THR A 7 -7.61 16.94 -42.96
CA THR A 7 -8.87 17.07 -42.22
C THR A 7 -9.75 15.82 -42.38
N ARG A 8 -10.29 15.34 -41.25
CA ARG A 8 -11.65 14.85 -40.99
C ARG A 8 -12.33 13.99 -42.08
N GLY A 9 -12.59 12.72 -41.74
CA GLY A 9 -13.59 11.92 -42.45
C GLY A 9 -13.52 10.42 -42.22
N GLU A 10 -13.82 9.94 -41.00
CA GLU A 10 -14.26 8.55 -40.81
C GLU A 10 -15.29 8.51 -39.67
N ALA A 11 -16.47 9.04 -39.98
CA ALA A 11 -17.70 8.66 -39.32
C ALA A 11 -18.16 7.35 -39.96
N ALA A 12 -17.67 6.22 -39.44
CA ALA A 12 -18.20 4.91 -39.74
C ALA A 12 -18.11 4.04 -38.49
N SER A 13 -19.28 3.64 -37.98
CA SER A 13 -19.46 2.62 -36.94
C SER A 13 -18.77 2.88 -35.59
N GLN A 14 -19.06 4.02 -34.96
CA GLN A 14 -19.32 3.91 -33.52
C GLN A 14 -20.69 3.25 -33.40
N GLU A 15 -20.70 1.92 -33.41
CA GLU A 15 -21.77 1.18 -32.74
C GLU A 15 -21.94 1.85 -31.38
N GLU A 16 -23.04 2.59 -31.24
CA GLU A 16 -23.47 3.20 -29.99
C GLU A 16 -23.59 2.06 -28.99
N ARG A 17 -22.49 1.77 -28.29
CA ARG A 17 -22.56 1.03 -27.04
C ARG A 17 -23.52 1.84 -26.19
N PRO A 18 -24.71 1.32 -25.86
CA PRO A 18 -25.68 2.08 -25.10
C PRO A 18 -24.97 2.59 -23.84
N ARG A 19 -25.14 3.88 -23.54
CA ARG A 19 -24.67 4.45 -22.28
C ARG A 19 -25.32 3.59 -21.18
N LEU A 20 -24.49 2.93 -20.37
CA LEU A 20 -24.94 2.06 -19.28
C LEU A 20 -26.07 2.77 -18.53
N THR A 21 -27.23 2.12 -18.44
CA THR A 21 -28.36 2.58 -17.64
C THR A 21 -27.92 2.74 -16.18
N GLU A 22 -28.64 3.54 -15.40
CA GLU A 22 -28.30 3.72 -13.97
C GLU A 22 -28.35 2.38 -13.21
N GLU A 23 -29.23 1.47 -13.62
CA GLU A 23 -29.31 0.10 -13.10
C GLU A 23 -28.07 -0.73 -13.48
N GLU A 24 -27.64 -0.68 -14.75
CA GLU A 24 -26.43 -1.36 -15.22
C GLU A 24 -25.18 -0.81 -14.56
N LYS A 25 -25.05 0.51 -14.39
CA LYS A 25 -23.92 1.13 -13.68
C LYS A 25 -23.85 0.65 -12.24
N LYS A 26 -24.99 0.59 -11.54
CA LYS A 26 -25.06 0.10 -10.16
C LYS A 26 -24.65 -1.37 -10.07
N ALA A 27 -25.13 -2.21 -10.99
CA ALA A 27 -24.72 -3.61 -11.08
C ALA A 27 -23.22 -3.75 -11.35
N ASN A 28 -22.68 -2.98 -12.30
CA ASN A 28 -21.27 -3.01 -12.67
C ASN A 28 -20.36 -2.55 -11.53
N HIS A 29 -20.77 -1.52 -10.78
CA HIS A 29 -20.06 -1.05 -9.60
C HIS A 29 -19.98 -2.14 -8.52
N ILE A 30 -21.09 -2.81 -8.22
CA ILE A 30 -21.13 -3.91 -7.24
C ILE A 30 -20.21 -5.06 -7.68
N LEU A 31 -20.30 -5.47 -8.95
CA LEU A 31 -19.47 -6.55 -9.49
C LEU A 31 -17.98 -6.19 -9.49
N SER A 32 -17.65 -4.97 -9.89
CA SER A 32 -16.27 -4.48 -9.90
C SER A 32 -15.67 -4.45 -8.50
N GLU A 33 -16.45 -3.99 -7.50
CA GLU A 33 -16.01 -3.96 -6.11
C GLU A 33 -15.91 -5.37 -5.50
N GLN A 34 -16.83 -6.28 -5.83
CA GLN A 34 -16.72 -7.69 -5.42
C GLN A 34 -15.44 -8.33 -5.98
N LYS A 35 -15.16 -8.14 -7.28
CA LYS A 35 -13.93 -8.62 -7.92
C LYS A 35 -12.69 -8.03 -7.27
N ARG A 36 -12.69 -6.72 -6.99
CA ARG A 36 -11.60 -6.05 -6.28
C ARG A 36 -11.36 -6.65 -4.90
N ARG A 37 -12.42 -6.84 -4.10
CA ARG A 37 -12.32 -7.45 -2.77
C ARG A 37 -11.84 -8.89 -2.83
N GLN A 38 -12.29 -9.66 -3.82
CA GLN A 38 -11.85 -11.03 -4.01
C GLN A 38 -10.34 -11.10 -4.33
N ALA A 39 -9.86 -10.25 -5.24
CA ALA A 39 -8.43 -10.16 -5.55
C ALA A 39 -7.57 -9.78 -4.33
N ILE A 40 -8.05 -8.86 -3.48
CA ILE A 40 -7.37 -8.49 -2.23
C ILE A 40 -7.27 -9.69 -1.29
N ARG A 41 -8.36 -10.44 -1.08
CA ARG A 41 -8.36 -11.63 -0.23
C ARG A 41 -7.40 -12.70 -0.73
N GLU A 42 -7.40 -12.96 -2.04
CA GLU A 42 -6.46 -13.89 -2.64
C GLU A 42 -5.01 -13.43 -2.47
N GLY A 43 -4.76 -12.12 -2.48
CA GLY A 43 -3.46 -11.54 -2.12
C GLY A 43 -3.03 -11.86 -0.68
N PHE A 44 -3.94 -11.71 0.28
CA PHE A 44 -3.68 -12.06 1.68
C PHE A 44 -3.49 -13.57 1.91
N ASP A 45 -4.28 -14.40 1.24
CA ASP A 45 -4.11 -15.87 1.29
C ASP A 45 -2.73 -16.28 0.72
N LYS A 46 -2.26 -15.64 -0.37
CA LYS A 46 -0.90 -15.85 -0.91
C LYS A 46 0.20 -15.41 0.06
N LEU A 47 0.05 -14.25 0.70
CA LEU A 47 1.00 -13.78 1.72
C LEU A 47 1.08 -14.76 2.89
N ALA A 48 -0.06 -15.18 3.43
CA ALA A 48 -0.16 -16.14 4.52
C ALA A 48 0.52 -17.49 4.19
N ASN A 49 0.47 -17.93 2.93
CA ASN A 49 1.11 -19.17 2.50
C ASN A 49 2.62 -19.03 2.25
N THR A 50 3.09 -17.82 1.93
CA THR A 50 4.50 -17.55 1.61
C THR A 50 5.32 -17.30 2.88
N VAL A 51 4.73 -16.60 3.85
CA VAL A 51 5.41 -16.25 5.10
C VAL A 51 5.33 -17.42 6.09
N PRO A 52 6.47 -17.94 6.57
CA PRO A 52 6.48 -19.03 7.54
C PRO A 52 5.70 -18.68 8.81
N GLY A 53 4.83 -19.59 9.26
CA GLY A 53 4.08 -19.46 10.51
C GLY A 53 2.77 -18.67 10.40
N LEU A 54 2.39 -18.20 9.21
CA LEU A 54 1.13 -17.47 8.97
C LEU A 54 0.10 -18.27 8.17
N GLN A 55 0.35 -19.56 7.91
CA GLN A 55 -0.54 -20.41 7.11
C GLN A 55 -1.94 -20.46 7.72
N GLY A 56 -2.96 -20.26 6.89
CA GLY A 56 -4.36 -20.22 7.33
C GLY A 56 -4.80 -18.91 7.99
N GLN A 57 -3.91 -17.92 8.15
CA GLN A 57 -4.24 -16.63 8.76
C GLN A 57 -4.64 -15.54 7.76
N GLY A 58 -4.92 -15.89 6.49
CA GLY A 58 -5.27 -14.94 5.43
C GLY A 58 -6.49 -14.04 5.70
N ARG A 59 -7.27 -14.36 6.74
CA ARG A 59 -8.42 -13.54 7.20
C ARG A 59 -8.09 -12.52 8.28
N SER A 60 -6.88 -12.56 8.85
CA SER A 60 -6.41 -11.63 9.87
C SER A 60 -5.46 -10.61 9.25
N GLU A 61 -5.99 -9.66 8.47
CA GLU A 61 -5.21 -8.70 7.66
C GLU A 61 -4.05 -8.05 8.44
N GLY A 62 -4.32 -7.50 9.63
CA GLY A 62 -3.31 -6.84 10.46
C GLY A 62 -2.18 -7.79 10.91
N MET A 63 -2.54 -9.02 11.27
CA MET A 63 -1.56 -10.04 11.68
C MET A 63 -0.71 -10.50 10.50
N VAL A 64 -1.32 -10.68 9.33
CA VAL A 64 -0.59 -11.04 8.10
C VAL A 64 0.42 -9.95 7.74
N LEU A 65 0.01 -8.67 7.76
CA LEU A 65 0.90 -7.56 7.44
C LEU A 65 2.04 -7.42 8.45
N GLN A 66 1.73 -7.49 9.76
CA GLN A 66 2.75 -7.39 10.81
C GLN A 66 3.73 -8.58 10.78
N GLY A 67 3.21 -9.80 10.62
CA GLY A 67 4.03 -11.00 10.51
C GLY A 67 4.91 -10.99 9.26
N THR A 68 4.38 -10.50 8.13
CA THR A 68 5.16 -10.31 6.89
C THR A 68 6.27 -9.28 7.09
N LEU A 69 5.98 -8.15 7.73
CA LEU A 69 6.99 -7.13 8.02
C LEU A 69 8.11 -7.67 8.91
N LYS A 70 7.74 -8.44 9.96
CA LYS A 70 8.69 -9.10 10.84
C LYS A 70 9.60 -10.05 10.04
N PHE A 71 9.00 -10.90 9.21
CA PHE A 71 9.74 -11.85 8.38
C PHE A 71 10.71 -11.13 7.43
N ILE A 72 10.29 -10.06 6.75
CA ILE A 72 11.17 -9.29 5.85
C ILE A 72 12.40 -8.76 6.60
N ARG A 73 12.21 -8.22 7.82
CA ARG A 73 13.33 -7.73 8.66
C ARG A 73 14.29 -8.86 9.01
N GLU A 74 13.79 -10.00 9.45
CA GLU A 74 14.61 -11.18 9.76
C GLU A 74 15.39 -11.67 8.53
N GLN A 75 14.76 -11.63 7.34
CA GLN A 75 15.40 -12.03 6.09
C GLN A 75 16.52 -11.07 5.67
N LEU A 76 16.36 -9.76 5.90
CA LEU A 76 17.41 -8.77 5.66
C LEU A 76 18.61 -9.00 6.59
N GLU A 77 18.38 -9.19 7.88
CA GLU A 77 19.45 -9.51 8.84
C GLU A 77 20.18 -10.81 8.48
N ARG A 78 19.44 -11.82 7.99
CA ARG A 78 20.03 -13.07 7.51
C ARG A 78 20.88 -12.85 6.26
N LEU A 79 20.44 -11.99 5.36
CA LEU A 79 21.18 -11.61 4.16
C LEU A 79 22.52 -10.96 4.53
N GLU A 80 22.52 -9.98 5.44
CA GLU A 80 23.73 -9.33 5.94
C GLU A 80 24.71 -10.33 6.55
N LYS A 81 24.22 -11.23 7.43
CA LYS A 81 25.04 -12.30 8.04
C LYS A 81 25.64 -13.24 6.99
N ASN A 82 24.88 -13.58 5.95
CA ASN A 82 25.37 -14.45 4.88
C ASN A 82 26.46 -13.75 4.06
N ILE A 83 26.30 -12.46 3.76
CA ILE A 83 27.29 -11.67 3.04
C ILE A 83 28.58 -11.57 3.85
N MET A 84 28.49 -11.25 5.15
CA MET A 84 29.65 -11.19 6.04
C MET A 84 30.43 -12.52 6.05
N ARG A 85 29.74 -13.66 6.19
CA ARG A 85 30.37 -14.99 6.13
C ARG A 85 31.02 -15.29 4.79
N MET A 86 30.42 -14.83 3.69
CA MET A 86 31.00 -15.00 2.37
C MET A 86 32.30 -14.19 2.24
N GLU A 87 32.31 -12.95 2.71
CA GLU A 87 33.52 -12.11 2.73
C GLU A 87 34.65 -12.73 3.56
N GLU A 88 34.35 -13.22 4.77
CA GLU A 88 35.31 -13.91 5.64
C GLU A 88 35.89 -15.17 4.98
N ALA A 89 35.08 -15.90 4.21
CA ALA A 89 35.51 -17.06 3.44
C ALA A 89 36.28 -16.69 2.15
N GLY A 90 36.50 -15.40 1.88
CA GLY A 90 37.16 -14.91 0.66
C GLY A 90 36.35 -15.16 -0.61
N ARG A 91 35.04 -15.38 -0.51
CA ARG A 91 34.12 -15.63 -1.64
C ARG A 91 33.10 -14.48 -1.75
N GLY A 92 32.60 -14.19 -2.95
CA GLY A 92 31.45 -13.26 -3.10
C GLY A 92 31.75 -11.77 -2.94
N HIS A 93 32.96 -11.33 -3.28
CA HIS A 93 33.37 -9.91 -3.23
C HIS A 93 32.41 -8.99 -4.03
N GLU A 94 31.91 -9.46 -5.19
CA GLU A 94 30.94 -8.73 -6.02
C GLU A 94 29.56 -8.60 -5.34
N VAL A 95 29.10 -9.65 -4.66
CA VAL A 95 27.80 -9.66 -3.95
C VAL A 95 27.83 -8.66 -2.79
N SER A 96 28.94 -8.61 -2.07
CA SER A 96 29.10 -7.64 -0.97
C SER A 96 29.21 -6.20 -1.47
N LYS A 97 29.91 -5.97 -2.59
CA LYS A 97 29.97 -4.65 -3.23
C LYS A 97 28.57 -4.16 -3.64
N ALA A 98 27.80 -4.99 -4.33
CA ALA A 98 26.44 -4.65 -4.74
C ALA A 98 25.50 -4.40 -3.54
N HIS A 99 25.64 -5.19 -2.47
CA HIS A 99 24.88 -4.98 -1.24
C HIS A 99 25.24 -3.67 -0.54
N ARG A 100 26.54 -3.33 -0.44
CA ARG A 100 26.99 -2.04 0.10
C ARG A 100 26.42 -0.87 -0.70
N GLU A 101 26.55 -0.91 -2.03
CA GLU A 101 26.02 0.15 -2.91
C GLU A 101 24.51 0.31 -2.77
N PHE A 102 23.76 -0.80 -2.67
CA PHE A 102 22.32 -0.76 -2.44
C PHE A 102 21.96 -0.14 -1.08
N MET A 103 22.67 -0.49 -0.01
CA MET A 103 22.44 0.07 1.33
C MET A 103 22.82 1.56 1.40
N ASP A 104 23.89 1.97 0.72
CA ASP A 104 24.29 3.38 0.60
C ASP A 104 23.23 4.20 -0.15
N GLN A 105 22.65 3.65 -1.23
CA GLN A 105 21.54 4.28 -1.95
C GLN A 105 20.28 4.41 -1.09
N LEU A 106 19.92 3.38 -0.32
CA LEU A 106 18.80 3.44 0.62
C LEU A 106 19.02 4.49 1.72
N ALA A 107 20.24 4.59 2.24
CA ALA A 107 20.60 5.59 3.24
C ALA A 107 20.55 7.03 2.68
N ALA A 108 20.90 7.20 1.41
CA ALA A 108 20.79 8.47 0.71
C ALA A 108 19.33 8.88 0.48
N MET A 109 18.46 7.95 0.05
CA MET A 109 17.02 8.24 -0.12
C MET A 109 16.35 8.69 1.18
N ARG A 110 16.73 8.12 2.33
CA ARG A 110 16.20 8.52 3.63
C ARG A 110 16.61 9.94 4.06
N LYS A 111 17.66 10.52 3.47
CA LYS A 111 18.05 11.93 3.72
C LYS A 111 17.16 12.93 2.98
N ASP A 112 16.47 12.50 1.93
CA ASP A 112 15.59 13.34 1.11
C ASP A 112 14.11 13.24 1.53
N ASP A 113 13.77 12.39 2.50
CA ASP A 113 12.44 12.32 3.08
C ASP A 113 12.14 13.63 3.85
N PRO A 114 11.07 14.38 3.51
CA PRO A 114 10.69 15.56 4.26
C PRO A 114 10.40 15.17 5.71
N PRO A 115 10.79 15.99 6.71
CA PRO A 115 10.55 15.69 8.11
C PRO A 115 9.05 15.41 8.31
N ALA A 116 8.74 14.28 8.94
CA ALA A 116 7.38 13.89 9.27
C ALA A 116 6.64 15.09 9.89
N GLN A 117 5.57 15.55 9.23
CA GLN A 117 4.81 16.69 9.71
C GLN A 117 4.29 16.37 11.12
N PRO A 118 4.44 17.30 12.08
CA PRO A 118 3.97 17.08 13.44
C PRO A 118 2.46 16.84 13.39
N LYS A 119 2.04 15.72 14.00
CA LYS A 119 0.63 15.37 14.16
C LYS A 119 0.00 16.53 14.95
N ASN A 120 -0.91 17.25 14.30
CA ASN A 120 -1.71 18.30 14.89
C ASN A 120 -2.53 17.71 16.05
N ALA A 121 -2.00 17.83 17.26
CA ALA A 121 -2.73 17.60 18.49
C ALA A 121 -3.72 18.76 18.68
N SER A 122 -4.88 18.67 18.05
CA SER A 122 -6.00 19.56 18.35
C SER A 122 -7.33 18.96 17.91
N GLN A 123 -7.96 18.24 18.83
CA GLN A 123 -9.37 18.43 19.23
C GLN A 123 -9.75 17.44 20.34
N THR A 124 -9.28 17.68 21.56
CA THR A 124 -10.08 17.36 22.75
C THR A 124 -11.14 18.45 22.86
N ARG A 125 -12.33 18.24 22.30
CA ARG A 125 -13.49 19.07 22.63
C ARG A 125 -13.93 18.71 24.04
N ALA A 126 -13.43 19.45 25.02
CA ALA A 126 -14.14 19.63 26.28
C ALA A 126 -15.30 20.59 25.99
N SER A 127 -16.50 20.06 25.89
CA SER A 127 -17.74 20.83 25.88
C SER A 127 -18.69 20.16 26.87
N GLY A 128 -18.92 20.83 28.00
CA GLY A 128 -19.81 20.38 29.06
C GLY A 128 -19.71 21.30 30.27
N SER A 129 -19.91 22.60 30.05
CA SER A 129 -20.14 23.59 31.10
C SER A 129 -21.64 23.88 31.20
N ASP A 130 -22.11 23.90 32.43
CA ASP A 130 -23.18 24.73 32.99
C ASP A 130 -24.63 24.45 32.55
N GLY A 131 -25.32 23.73 33.44
CA GLY A 131 -26.75 23.85 33.67
C GLY A 131 -26.98 24.10 35.16
N ASP A 132 -27.07 25.38 35.52
CA ASP A 132 -27.65 25.85 36.77
C ASP A 132 -29.04 25.24 36.99
N VAL A 133 -29.26 24.64 38.17
CA VAL A 133 -30.60 24.39 38.70
C VAL A 133 -30.60 24.84 40.15
N ASP A 134 -30.80 26.14 40.33
CA ASP A 134 -31.38 26.70 41.55
C ASP A 134 -32.85 26.25 41.63
N ALA A 135 -33.21 25.51 42.68
CA ALA A 135 -34.60 25.32 43.10
C ALA A 135 -34.64 24.88 44.56
N ASP A 136 -34.41 25.82 45.48
CA ASP A 136 -35.04 25.80 46.80
C ASP A 136 -36.49 26.30 46.64
N GLY A 137 -37.48 25.58 47.19
CA GLY A 137 -38.86 26.07 47.24
C GLY A 137 -39.93 25.01 47.55
N GLU A 138 -40.15 24.81 48.86
CA GLU A 138 -41.31 24.18 49.56
C GLU A 138 -41.58 22.67 49.44
#